data_AF-A0A7V4AW15-F1
#
_entry.id   AF-A0A7V4AW15-F1
#
_cell.length_a   1.000
_cell.length_b   1.000
_cell.length_c   1.000
_cell.angle_alpha   90.00
_cell.angle_beta   90.00
_cell.angle_gamma   90.00
#
_symmetry.space_group_name_H-M   'P 1'
#
loop_
_entity.id
_entity.type
_entity.pdbx_description
1 polymer ?
#
loop_
_entity_poly.entity_id
_entity_poly.type
_entity_poly.pdbx_seq_one_letter_code
_entity_poly.pdbx_strand_id
1 'polypeptide(L)'
;MITSDVQFLGDVSIPHPELVNLYGCAIGAGTRIGAFVEIQRNASIGARCKISSHTFICEGVTIEDGVFIGHNVTFINDPEPRAVTADGRVAGDADWTVVPVRV
;
A
#
# COMPACT_ATOMS: atom_id res chain seq x y z
N MET A 1 -2.02 12.60 -0.42
CA MET A 1 -1.48 13.07 0.87
C MET A 1 -0.42 12.10 1.36
N ILE A 2 0.71 12.59 1.88
CA ILE A 2 1.69 11.77 2.60
C ILE A 2 1.57 12.18 4.07
N THR A 3 1.16 11.27 4.95
CA THR A 3 0.99 11.57 6.37
C THR A 3 2.34 11.49 7.11
N SER A 4 2.42 12.10 8.29
CA SER A 4 3.66 12.23 9.06
C SER A 4 4.17 10.93 9.68
N ASP A 5 3.35 9.88 9.69
CA ASP A 5 3.67 8.55 10.20
C ASP A 5 4.24 7.60 9.14
N VAL A 6 4.43 8.07 7.89
CA VAL A 6 5.15 7.32 6.86
C VAL A 6 6.65 7.28 7.18
N GLN A 7 7.23 6.08 7.17
CA GLN A 7 8.64 5.86 7.46
C GLN A 7 9.42 5.69 6.15
N PHE A 8 10.27 6.67 5.83
CA PHE A 8 11.24 6.57 4.74
C PHE A 8 12.57 6.05 5.27
N LEU A 9 12.97 4.86 4.84
CA LEU A 9 14.20 4.19 5.30
C LEU A 9 15.40 4.54 4.39
N GLY A 10 15.52 5.81 4.02
CA GLY A 10 16.49 6.36 3.08
C GLY A 10 15.84 7.19 1.97
N ASP A 11 16.59 7.45 0.91
CA ASP A 11 16.10 8.27 -0.22
C ASP A 11 15.01 7.53 -1.00
N VAL A 12 13.81 8.12 -1.10
CA VAL A 12 12.69 7.59 -1.88
C VAL A 12 12.28 8.61 -2.94
N SER A 13 12.14 8.16 -4.18
CA SER A 13 11.77 9.02 -5.30
C SER A 13 10.26 9.03 -5.49
N ILE A 14 9.64 10.17 -5.24
CA ILE A 14 8.21 10.41 -5.49
C ILE A 14 8.11 11.66 -6.38
N PRO A 15 8.07 11.51 -7.72
CA PRO A 15 8.09 12.66 -8.62
C PRO A 15 6.85 13.57 -8.52
N HIS A 16 5.73 13.00 -8.08
CA HIS A 16 4.43 13.68 -7.96
C HIS A 16 3.85 13.43 -6.55
N PRO A 17 4.47 13.98 -5.48
CA PRO A 17 4.03 13.75 -4.10
C PRO A 17 2.61 14.26 -3.82
N GLU A 18 2.13 15.23 -4.61
CA GLU A 18 0.77 15.74 -4.59
C GLU A 18 -0.27 14.73 -5.11
N LEU A 19 0.16 13.73 -5.88
CA LEU A 19 -0.70 12.73 -6.52
C LEU A 19 -0.66 11.36 -5.85
N VAL A 20 -0.01 11.18 -4.70
CA VAL A 20 0.05 9.89 -3.99
C VAL A 20 -0.73 9.93 -2.69
N ASN A 21 -1.15 8.78 -2.17
CA ASN A 21 -1.75 8.63 -0.85
C ASN A 21 -0.96 7.62 -0.02
N LEU A 22 -0.11 8.08 0.89
CA LEU A 22 0.78 7.22 1.69
C LEU A 22 0.54 7.49 3.17
N TYR A 23 0.25 6.44 3.94
CA TYR A 23 -0.02 6.57 5.38
C TYR A 23 0.32 5.33 6.17
N GLY A 24 0.92 5.51 7.35
CA GLY A 24 1.23 4.42 8.28
C GLY A 24 2.09 3.27 7.71
N CYS A 25 2.85 3.52 6.63
CA CYS A 25 3.63 2.51 5.91
C CYS A 25 5.14 2.77 5.99
N ALA A 26 5.95 1.76 5.69
CA ALA A 26 7.41 1.88 5.57
C ALA A 26 7.88 1.69 4.13
N ILE A 27 8.82 2.51 3.67
CA ILE A 27 9.36 2.47 2.30
C ILE A 27 10.88 2.48 2.32
N GLY A 28 11.48 1.45 1.71
CA GLY A 28 12.92 1.23 1.65
C GLY A 28 13.67 2.20 0.73
N ALA A 29 14.97 2.39 1.00
CA ALA A 29 15.86 3.24 0.21
C ALA A 29 15.90 2.87 -1.27
N GLY A 30 16.02 3.88 -2.13
CA GLY A 30 16.12 3.74 -3.58
C GLY A 30 14.81 3.33 -4.26
N THR A 31 13.71 3.23 -3.52
CA THR A 31 12.40 2.91 -4.09
C THR A 31 11.79 4.12 -4.80
N ARG A 32 11.12 3.86 -5.93
CA ARG A 32 10.39 4.88 -6.69
C ARG A 32 8.88 4.61 -6.68
N ILE A 33 8.12 5.66 -6.36
CA ILE A 33 6.65 5.64 -6.32
C ILE A 33 6.10 6.51 -7.45
N GLY A 34 5.23 5.93 -8.28
CA GLY A 34 4.53 6.62 -9.36
C GLY A 34 3.35 7.48 -8.87
N ALA A 35 2.82 8.32 -9.75
CA ALA A 35 1.61 9.09 -9.47
C ALA A 35 0.40 8.18 -9.23
N PHE A 36 -0.57 8.63 -8.42
CA PHE A 36 -1.80 7.91 -8.10
C PHE A 36 -1.59 6.56 -7.42
N VAL A 37 -0.43 6.36 -6.79
CA VAL A 37 -0.19 5.22 -5.93
C VAL A 37 -0.80 5.48 -4.57
N GLU A 38 -1.50 4.49 -4.03
CA GLU A 38 -1.91 4.44 -2.63
C GLU A 38 -1.22 3.29 -1.90
N ILE A 39 -0.64 3.59 -0.74
CA ILE A 39 -0.03 2.61 0.16
C ILE A 39 -0.60 2.83 1.56
N GLN A 40 -1.32 1.82 2.04
CA GLN A 40 -2.03 1.89 3.31
C GLN A 40 -1.14 1.57 4.51
N ARG A 41 -1.70 1.81 5.70
CA ARG A 41 -1.10 1.50 6.99
C ARG A 41 -0.63 0.05 7.08
N ASN A 42 0.42 -0.18 7.87
CA ASN A 42 1.00 -1.50 8.11
C ASN A 42 1.53 -2.23 6.86
N ALA A 43 1.58 -1.57 5.69
CA ALA A 43 2.29 -2.07 4.53
C ALA A 43 3.80 -1.77 4.62
N SER A 44 4.62 -2.65 4.05
CA SER A 44 6.08 -2.51 4.00
C SER A 44 6.58 -2.68 2.57
N ILE A 45 7.35 -1.71 2.09
CA ILE A 45 8.01 -1.76 0.78
C ILE A 45 9.51 -1.83 0.98
N GLY A 46 10.15 -2.83 0.37
CA GLY A 46 11.58 -3.04 0.39
C GLY A 46 12.37 -1.96 -0.35
N ALA A 47 13.68 -2.11 -0.36
CA ALA A 47 14.60 -1.21 -1.04
C ALA A 47 14.63 -1.45 -2.57
N ARG A 48 14.93 -0.40 -3.33
CA ARG A 48 15.13 -0.44 -4.79
C ARG A 48 13.91 -0.99 -5.56
N CYS A 49 12.71 -0.81 -5.02
CA CYS A 49 11.48 -1.20 -5.68
C CYS A 49 11.02 -0.15 -6.70
N LYS A 50 10.17 -0.56 -7.63
CA LYS A 50 9.46 0.37 -8.51
C LYS A 50 7.97 0.09 -8.43
N ILE A 51 7.23 1.05 -7.89
CA ILE A 51 5.78 1.01 -7.75
C ILE A 51 5.18 1.93 -8.81
N SER A 52 4.65 1.35 -9.88
CA SER A 52 4.12 2.12 -11.01
C SER A 52 2.76 2.75 -10.71
N SER A 53 2.35 3.72 -11.53
CA SER A 53 1.16 4.54 -11.28
C SER A 53 -0.13 3.73 -11.16
N HIS A 54 -1.09 4.28 -10.40
CA HIS A 54 -2.40 3.67 -10.13
C HIS A 54 -2.32 2.31 -9.41
N THR A 55 -1.19 2.01 -8.77
CA THR A 55 -1.07 0.82 -7.92
C THR A 55 -1.73 1.08 -6.57
N PHE A 56 -2.47 0.10 -6.08
CA PHE A 56 -3.04 0.12 -4.73
C PHE A 56 -2.41 -0.99 -3.89
N ILE A 57 -1.75 -0.60 -2.79
CA ILE A 57 -1.10 -1.50 -1.83
C ILE A 57 -1.89 -1.46 -0.53
N CYS A 58 -2.68 -2.52 -0.28
CA CYS A 58 -3.54 -2.64 0.89
C CYS A 58 -2.74 -2.86 2.19
N GLU A 59 -3.43 -2.69 3.31
CA GLU A 59 -2.87 -2.96 4.64
C GLU A 59 -2.28 -4.38 4.76
N GLY A 60 -1.11 -4.48 5.40
CA GLY A 60 -0.45 -5.77 5.66
C GLY A 60 0.28 -6.38 4.44
N VAL A 61 0.31 -5.69 3.30
CA VAL A 61 1.11 -6.12 2.14
C VAL A 61 2.59 -5.86 2.41
N THR A 62 3.43 -6.85 2.12
CA THR A 62 4.90 -6.74 2.14
C THR A 62 5.44 -6.92 0.72
N ILE A 63 6.09 -5.89 0.19
CA ILE A 63 6.82 -5.92 -1.08
C ILE A 63 8.31 -6.05 -0.76
N GLU A 64 8.98 -7.09 -1.25
CA GLU A 64 10.39 -7.34 -0.98
C GLU A 64 11.33 -6.44 -1.81
N ASP A 65 12.62 -6.45 -1.44
CA ASP A 65 13.67 -5.71 -2.12
C ASP A 65 13.73 -6.00 -3.63
N GLY A 66 13.82 -4.95 -4.44
CA GLY A 66 14.03 -5.06 -5.89
C GLY A 66 12.79 -5.48 -6.70
N VAL A 67 11.61 -5.53 -6.07
CA VAL A 67 10.37 -5.90 -6.75
C VAL A 67 9.87 -4.78 -7.68
N PHE A 68 9.38 -5.18 -8.85
CA PHE A 68 8.68 -4.32 -9.79
C PHE A 68 7.18 -4.57 -9.72
N ILE A 69 6.41 -3.54 -9.36
CA ILE A 69 4.96 -3.55 -9.41
C ILE A 69 4.51 -2.72 -10.60
N GLY A 70 3.79 -3.37 -11.53
CA GLY A 70 3.29 -2.76 -12.75
C GLY A 70 2.19 -1.72 -12.53
N HIS A 71 1.85 -0.98 -13.58
CA HIS A 71 0.77 -0.01 -13.53
C HIS A 71 -0.58 -0.70 -13.27
N ASN A 72 -1.45 -0.07 -12.48
CA ASN A 72 -2.80 -0.58 -12.14
C ASN A 72 -2.81 -1.94 -11.41
N VAL A 73 -1.72 -2.32 -10.73
CA VAL A 73 -1.75 -3.51 -9.87
C VAL A 73 -2.48 -3.18 -8.57
N THR A 74 -3.45 -4.02 -8.21
CA THR A 74 -4.20 -3.88 -6.96
C THR A 74 -3.96 -5.09 -6.09
N PHE A 75 -3.44 -4.86 -4.89
CA PHE A 75 -3.39 -5.86 -3.85
C PHE A 75 -4.65 -5.82 -3.01
N ILE A 76 -5.21 -6.99 -2.72
CA ILE A 76 -6.31 -7.17 -1.79
C ILE A 76 -5.82 -8.06 -0.64
N ASN A 77 -6.21 -7.72 0.58
CA ASN A 77 -5.83 -8.42 1.81
C ASN A 77 -7.04 -9.08 2.49
N ASP A 78 -8.22 -9.05 1.88
CA ASP A 78 -9.39 -9.81 2.28
C ASP A 78 -9.78 -10.76 1.13
N PRO A 79 -9.78 -12.09 1.35
CA PRO A 79 -10.22 -13.06 0.35
C PRO A 79 -11.74 -13.06 0.12
N GLU A 80 -12.54 -12.54 1.04
CA GLU A 80 -14.00 -12.51 0.96
C GLU A 80 -14.56 -11.11 1.32
N PRO A 81 -14.24 -10.07 0.53
CA PRO A 81 -14.63 -8.71 0.85
C PRO A 81 -16.15 -8.54 0.77
N ARG A 82 -16.76 -7.99 1.82
CA ARG A 82 -18.22 -7.78 1.91
C ARG A 82 -18.57 -6.35 2.29
N ALA A 83 -19.56 -5.77 1.61
CA ALA A 83 -20.05 -4.43 1.94
C ALA A 83 -20.84 -4.38 3.27
N VAL A 84 -21.42 -5.51 3.68
CA VAL A 84 -22.27 -5.63 4.88
C VAL A 84 -21.93 -6.86 5.69
N THR A 85 -22.10 -6.77 7.00
CA THR A 85 -22.04 -7.88 7.95
C THR A 85 -23.26 -8.80 7.79
N ALA A 86 -23.25 -9.96 8.47
CA ALA A 86 -24.33 -10.94 8.40
C ALA A 86 -25.70 -10.39 8.84
N ASP A 87 -25.72 -9.38 9.71
CA ASP A 87 -26.91 -8.68 10.20
C ASP A 87 -27.27 -7.42 9.36
N GLY A 88 -26.53 -7.13 8.28
CA GLY A 88 -26.88 -6.08 7.32
C GLY A 88 -26.33 -4.68 7.62
N ARG A 89 -25.50 -4.51 8.65
CA ARG A 89 -24.77 -3.27 8.93
C ARG A 89 -23.63 -3.10 7.91
N VAL A 90 -23.31 -1.86 7.53
CA VAL A 90 -22.11 -1.56 6.71
C VAL A 90 -20.86 -2.07 7.45
N ALA A 91 -20.06 -2.89 6.78
CA ALA A 91 -18.82 -3.42 7.33
C ALA A 91 -17.81 -2.29 7.57
N GLY A 92 -17.15 -2.31 8.73
CA GLY A 92 -16.10 -1.35 9.10
C GLY A 92 -14.80 -2.07 9.45
N ASP A 93 -13.77 -1.32 9.84
CA ASP A 93 -12.41 -1.80 10.10
C ASP A 93 -12.32 -3.07 10.97
N ALA A 94 -13.22 -3.23 11.95
CA ALA A 94 -13.25 -4.39 12.85
C ALA A 94 -13.84 -5.67 12.24
N ASP A 95 -14.52 -5.57 11.08
CA ASP A 95 -15.17 -6.69 10.40
C ASP A 95 -14.25 -7.37 9.38
N TRP A 96 -13.09 -6.77 9.06
CA TRP A 96 -12.15 -7.28 8.05
C TRP A 96 -11.09 -8.18 8.67
N THR A 97 -10.75 -9.26 7.95
CA THR A 97 -9.59 -10.09 8.30
C THR A 97 -8.43 -9.73 7.37
N VAL A 98 -7.38 -9.13 7.93
CA VAL A 98 -6.16 -8.84 7.17
C VAL A 98 -5.38 -10.13 6.94
N VAL A 99 -5.35 -10.60 5.70
CA VAL A 99 -4.51 -11.70 5.25
C VAL A 99 -3.21 -11.13 4.69
N PRO A 100 -2.05 -11.50 5.25
CA PRO A 100 -0.76 -11.02 4.76
C PRO A 100 -0.52 -11.42 3.30
N VAL A 101 -0.09 -10.47 2.48
CA VAL A 101 0.35 -10.71 1.10
C VAL A 101 1.83 -10.37 1.03
N ARG A 102 2.63 -11.27 0.44
CA ARG A 102 4.06 -11.08 0.26
C ARG A 102 4.45 -11.30 -1.20
N VAL A 103 5.22 -10.37 -1.76
CA VAL A 103 5.64 -10.36 -3.16
C VAL A 103 7.10 -9.98 -3.27
#